data_AF-A0A2J0JIN6-F1
#
_entry.id   AF-A0A2J0JIN6-F1
#
_cell.length_a   1.000
_cell.length_b   1.000
_cell.length_c   1.000
_cell.angle_alpha   90.00
_cell.angle_beta   90.00
_cell.angle_gamma   90.00
#
_symmetry.space_group_name_H-M   'P 1'
#
loop_
_entity.id
_entity.type
_entity.pdbx_description
1 polymer ?
#
loop_
_entity_poly.entity_id
_entity_poly.type
_entity_poly.pdbx_seq_one_letter_code
_entity_poly.pdbx_strand_id
1 'polypeptide(L)'
;MKIHFREHIFSFILVSLIIIISIVSYFRFIVNNDYMVSYEGVCDPTIEKCFIGCEDDECTKEYYYSEVQKYAPDLYAECGNDITDCESANICLPEDKECSVSYCDETIDGSICKITTNNLDDLQDDNTNI
;
A
#
# COMPACT_ATOMS: atom_id res chain seq x y z
N MET A 1 -29.36 7.62 40.93
CA MET A 1 -30.07 6.42 40.44
C MET A 1 -29.37 5.20 41.05
N LYS A 2 -29.97 4.51 42.04
CA LYS A 2 -29.37 3.32 42.65
C LYS A 2 -29.63 2.14 41.71
N ILE A 3 -28.57 1.60 41.11
CA ILE A 3 -28.66 0.45 40.21
C ILE A 3 -28.73 -0.81 41.10
N HIS A 4 -29.86 -1.52 41.08
CA HIS A 4 -30.04 -2.77 41.81
C HIS A 4 -29.38 -3.92 41.04
N PHE A 5 -28.05 -4.00 41.14
CA PHE A 5 -27.21 -4.92 40.35
C PHE A 5 -27.58 -6.40 40.52
N ARG A 6 -28.06 -6.80 41.71
CA ARG A 6 -28.40 -8.19 42.04
C ARG A 6 -29.69 -8.70 41.37
N GLU A 7 -30.64 -7.81 41.07
CA GLU A 7 -31.95 -8.20 40.53
C GLU A 7 -31.91 -8.29 38.99
N HIS A 8 -30.96 -7.61 38.36
CA HIS A 8 -30.83 -7.54 36.91
C HIS A 8 -29.51 -8.12 36.38
N ILE A 9 -28.81 -8.93 37.18
CA ILE A 9 -27.49 -9.47 36.82
C ILE A 9 -27.51 -10.22 35.48
N PHE A 10 -28.59 -10.95 35.20
CA PHE A 10 -28.77 -11.66 33.94
C PHE A 10 -28.90 -10.69 32.75
N SER A 11 -29.64 -9.59 32.94
CA SER A 11 -29.80 -8.55 31.91
C SER A 11 -28.47 -7.85 31.63
N PHE A 12 -27.69 -7.54 32.67
CA PHE A 12 -26.35 -6.96 32.51
C PHE A 12 -25.42 -7.88 31.73
N ILE A 13 -25.38 -9.17 32.06
CA ILE A 13 -24.54 -10.15 31.34
C ILE A 13 -24.98 -10.27 29.88
N LEU A 14 -26.28 -10.34 29.62
CA LEU A 14 -26.83 -10.45 28.27
C LEU A 14 -26.48 -9.21 27.42
N VAL A 15 -26.66 -8.01 27.96
CA VAL A 15 -26.32 -6.77 27.27
C VAL A 15 -24.82 -6.69 27.00
N SER A 16 -23.98 -7.04 27.97
CA SER A 16 -22.52 -7.09 27.77
C SER A 16 -22.12 -8.09 26.69
N LEU A 17 -22.73 -9.28 26.64
CA LEU A 17 -22.47 -10.26 25.58
C LEU A 17 -22.87 -9.75 24.20
N ILE A 18 -24.03 -9.09 24.08
CA ILE A 18 -24.48 -8.49 22.80
C ILE A 18 -23.49 -7.42 22.33
N ILE A 19 -23.01 -6.58 23.25
CA ILE A 19 -22.01 -5.55 22.93
C ILE A 19 -20.72 -6.21 22.43
N ILE A 20 -20.20 -7.23 23.13
CA ILE A 20 -18.97 -7.93 22.73
C ILE A 20 -19.12 -8.57 21.36
N ILE A 21 -20.23 -9.28 21.10
CA ILE A 21 -20.48 -9.93 19.80
C ILE A 21 -20.56 -8.88 18.68
N SER A 22 -21.22 -7.74 18.95
CA SER A 22 -21.35 -6.65 17.98
C SER A 22 -19.97 -6.05 17.64
N ILE A 23 -19.14 -5.82 18.66
CA ILE A 23 -17.77 -5.30 18.48
C ILE A 23 -16.93 -6.29 17.67
N VAL A 24 -16.90 -7.56 18.05
CA VAL A 24 -16.12 -8.59 17.33
C VAL A 24 -16.57 -8.71 15.88
N SER A 25 -17.88 -8.67 15.64
CA SER A 25 -18.43 -8.72 14.29
C SER A 25 -18.03 -7.47 13.49
N TYR A 26 -18.14 -6.28 14.08
CA TYR A 26 -17.71 -5.04 13.44
C TYR A 26 -16.23 -5.08 13.04
N PHE A 27 -15.35 -5.50 13.95
CA PHE A 27 -13.92 -5.64 13.65
C PHE A 27 -13.66 -6.63 12.52
N ARG A 28 -14.31 -7.79 12.54
CA ARG A 28 -14.08 -8.83 11.53
C ARG A 28 -14.61 -8.45 10.15
N PHE A 29 -15.73 -7.74 10.07
CA PHE A 29 -16.37 -7.42 8.79
C PHE A 29 -15.95 -6.08 8.22
N ILE A 30 -15.78 -5.06 9.06
CA ILE A 30 -15.44 -3.71 8.60
C ILE A 30 -13.93 -3.50 8.68
N VAL A 31 -13.35 -3.55 9.88
CA VAL A 31 -11.95 -3.17 10.08
C VAL A 31 -10.98 -4.06 9.31
N ASN A 32 -11.22 -5.38 9.30
CA ASN A 32 -10.36 -6.30 8.58
C ASN A 32 -10.45 -6.21 7.05
N ASN A 33 -11.42 -5.48 6.49
CA ASN A 33 -11.56 -5.33 5.04
C ASN A 33 -11.41 -3.88 4.58
N ASP A 34 -11.52 -2.90 5.48
CA ASP A 34 -11.43 -1.47 5.18
C ASP A 34 -9.99 -0.97 5.36
N TYR A 35 -9.10 -1.37 4.45
CA TYR A 35 -7.69 -0.95 4.46
C TYR A 35 -7.16 -0.73 3.04
N MET A 36 -6.15 0.13 2.93
CA MET A 36 -5.39 0.36 1.70
C MET A 36 -4.19 -0.58 1.64
N VAL A 37 -3.89 -1.07 0.45
CA VAL A 37 -2.78 -1.98 0.16
C VAL A 37 -1.88 -1.36 -0.90
N SER A 38 -0.57 -1.46 -0.72
CA SER A 38 0.42 -1.02 -1.70
C SER A 38 1.00 -2.23 -2.45
N TYR A 39 1.08 -2.12 -3.77
CA TYR A 39 1.71 -3.10 -4.67
C TYR A 39 2.73 -2.42 -5.57
N GLU A 40 3.61 -3.23 -6.14
CA GLU A 40 4.60 -2.79 -7.12
C GLU A 40 3.97 -2.77 -8.53
N GLY A 41 3.82 -1.58 -9.08
CA GLY A 41 3.37 -1.35 -10.44
C GLY A 41 4.53 -1.30 -11.45
N VAL A 42 4.17 -1.38 -12.73
CA VAL A 42 5.12 -1.19 -13.82
C VAL A 42 5.57 0.27 -13.84
N CYS A 43 6.87 0.49 -14.00
CA CYS A 43 7.44 1.83 -14.14
C CYS A 43 8.56 1.81 -15.17
N ASP A 44 8.53 2.76 -16.11
CA ASP A 44 9.60 2.92 -17.10
C ASP A 44 10.64 3.93 -16.59
N PRO A 45 11.85 3.47 -16.17
CA PRO A 45 12.87 4.34 -15.59
C PRO A 45 13.45 5.36 -16.58
N THR A 46 13.15 5.25 -17.88
CA THR A 46 13.64 6.18 -18.91
C THR A 46 12.74 7.40 -19.07
N ILE A 47 11.46 7.29 -18.68
CA ILE A 47 10.42 8.31 -18.86
C ILE A 47 9.93 8.82 -17.50
N GLU A 48 9.86 7.94 -16.49
CA GLU A 48 9.27 8.19 -15.18
C GLU A 48 10.32 8.08 -14.06
N LYS A 49 10.01 8.68 -12.90
CA LYS A 49 10.84 8.60 -11.69
C LYS A 49 10.45 7.37 -10.87
N CYS A 50 11.10 6.24 -11.13
CA CYS A 50 10.77 4.98 -10.47
C CYS A 50 11.48 4.79 -9.13
N PHE A 51 10.88 4.00 -8.24
CA PHE A 51 11.55 3.42 -7.08
C PHE A 51 12.53 2.34 -7.52
N ILE A 52 13.59 2.14 -6.74
CA ILE A 52 14.60 1.09 -6.94
C ILE A 52 14.34 -0.04 -5.95
N GLY A 53 14.04 -1.23 -6.46
CA GLY A 53 14.02 -2.48 -5.71
C GLY A 53 15.25 -3.32 -6.02
N CYS A 54 15.68 -4.16 -5.08
CA CYS A 54 16.81 -5.08 -5.25
C CYS A 54 16.29 -6.53 -5.23
N GLU A 55 16.68 -7.36 -6.20
CA GLU A 55 16.31 -8.79 -6.18
C GLU A 55 17.03 -9.57 -5.07
N ASP A 56 18.16 -9.07 -4.59
CA ASP A 56 19.03 -9.68 -3.58
C ASP A 56 19.50 -8.70 -2.50
N ASP A 57 19.89 -9.23 -1.35
CA ASP A 57 20.38 -8.45 -0.21
C ASP A 57 21.67 -7.66 -0.54
N GLU A 58 22.43 -8.12 -1.54
CA GLU A 58 23.66 -7.46 -2.03
C GLU A 58 23.37 -6.42 -3.13
N CYS A 59 22.12 -6.26 -3.56
CA CYS A 59 21.66 -5.40 -4.64
C CYS A 59 22.52 -5.49 -5.92
N THR A 60 22.86 -6.71 -6.34
CA THR A 60 23.57 -6.94 -7.60
C THR A 60 22.65 -6.78 -8.81
N LYS A 61 21.34 -6.85 -8.60
CA LYS A 61 20.32 -6.61 -9.63
C LYS A 61 19.21 -5.70 -9.10
N GLU A 62 19.13 -4.53 -9.70
CA GLU A 62 18.07 -3.56 -9.47
C GLU A 62 16.88 -3.81 -10.41
N TYR A 63 15.67 -3.64 -9.90
CA TYR A 63 14.44 -3.51 -10.68
C TYR A 63 13.77 -2.18 -10.34
N TYR A 64 12.97 -1.66 -11.28
CA TYR A 64 12.33 -0.36 -11.15
C TYR A 64 10.82 -0.54 -11.10
N TYR A 65 10.18 0.09 -10.12
CA TYR A 65 8.76 -0.05 -9.89
C TYR A 65 8.10 1.29 -9.51
N SER A 66 6.79 1.36 -9.70
CA SER A 66 5.92 2.41 -9.15
C SER A 66 5.18 1.83 -7.97
N GLU A 67 4.76 2.66 -7.01
CA GLU A 67 3.93 2.17 -5.91
C GLU A 67 2.46 2.42 -6.26
N VAL A 68 1.67 1.35 -6.29
CA VAL A 68 0.24 1.40 -6.56
C VAL A 68 -0.49 1.13 -5.27
N GLN A 69 -1.14 2.15 -4.73
CA GLN A 69 -1.96 2.03 -3.53
C GLN A 69 -3.42 1.88 -3.91
N LYS A 70 -4.08 0.84 -3.42
CA LYS A 70 -5.44 0.47 -3.80
C LYS A 70 -6.28 0.04 -2.61
N TYR A 71 -7.59 0.23 -2.71
CA TYR A 71 -8.54 -0.20 -1.69
C TYR A 71 -8.70 -1.73 -1.70
N ALA A 72 -8.46 -2.39 -0.56
CA ALA A 72 -8.44 -3.85 -0.47
C ALA A 72 -9.75 -4.54 -0.91
N PRO A 73 -10.96 -4.00 -0.63
CA PRO A 73 -12.21 -4.57 -1.13
C PRO A 73 -12.36 -4.51 -2.65
N ASP A 74 -11.89 -3.44 -3.29
CA ASP A 74 -11.94 -3.31 -4.74
C ASP A 74 -10.96 -4.31 -5.38
N LEU A 75 -9.76 -4.44 -4.81
CA LEU A 75 -8.79 -5.46 -5.22
C LEU A 75 -9.33 -6.89 -5.07
N TYR A 76 -10.00 -7.20 -3.94
CA TYR A 76 -10.61 -8.51 -3.73
C TYR A 76 -11.76 -8.77 -4.71
N ALA A 77 -12.52 -7.74 -5.09
CA ALA A 77 -13.58 -7.87 -6.08
C ALA A 77 -13.05 -8.20 -7.49
N GLU A 78 -11.85 -7.72 -7.82
CA GLU A 78 -11.21 -7.94 -9.12
C GLU A 78 -10.42 -9.24 -9.21
N CYS A 79 -9.60 -9.52 -8.20
CA CYS A 79 -8.66 -10.64 -8.17
C CYS A 79 -9.21 -11.88 -7.45
N GLY A 80 -10.28 -11.71 -6.65
CA GLY A 80 -10.83 -12.78 -5.83
C GLY A 80 -9.93 -13.16 -4.66
N ASN A 81 -9.88 -14.46 -4.35
CA ASN A 81 -9.14 -14.96 -3.18
C ASN A 81 -7.62 -14.94 -3.34
N ASP A 82 -7.10 -14.93 -4.57
CA ASP A 82 -5.66 -14.91 -4.83
C ASP A 82 -5.27 -13.54 -5.41
N ILE A 83 -4.86 -12.67 -4.51
CA ILE A 83 -4.41 -11.31 -4.82
C ILE A 83 -2.93 -11.27 -5.26
N THR A 84 -2.20 -12.38 -5.14
CA THR A 84 -0.74 -12.41 -5.42
C THR A 84 -0.40 -12.69 -6.87
N ASP A 85 -1.30 -13.34 -7.61
CA ASP A 85 -1.16 -13.66 -9.03
C ASP A 85 -2.23 -12.94 -9.86
N CYS A 86 -2.31 -11.62 -9.73
CA CYS A 86 -3.33 -10.81 -10.38
C CYS A 86 -2.73 -9.54 -11.00
N GLU A 87 -2.95 -9.36 -12.31
CA GLU A 87 -2.47 -8.18 -13.03
C GLU A 87 -3.15 -6.89 -12.55
N SER A 88 -4.44 -6.97 -12.18
CA SER A 88 -5.21 -5.82 -11.66
C SER A 88 -4.67 -5.29 -10.33
N ALA A 89 -3.85 -6.04 -9.61
CA ALA A 89 -3.20 -5.57 -8.39
C ALA A 89 -2.16 -4.46 -8.68
N ASN A 90 -1.57 -4.49 -9.87
CA ASN A 90 -0.43 -3.65 -10.24
C ASN A 90 -0.84 -2.43 -11.09
N ILE A 91 -2.14 -2.24 -11.32
CA ILE A 91 -2.68 -1.13 -12.11
C ILE A 91 -3.91 -0.54 -11.43
N CYS A 92 -4.09 0.78 -11.55
CA CYS A 92 -5.35 1.41 -11.18
C CYS A 92 -6.38 1.24 -12.29
N LEU A 93 -7.52 0.65 -11.96
CA LEU A 93 -8.66 0.51 -12.86
C LEU A 93 -9.61 1.72 -12.71
N PRO A 94 -10.33 2.11 -13.77
CA PRO A 94 -11.23 3.25 -13.72
C PRO A 94 -12.44 3.05 -12.79
N GLU A 95 -12.69 1.81 -12.36
CA GLU A 95 -13.80 1.45 -11.48
C GLU A 95 -13.39 1.45 -10.00
N ASP A 96 -12.11 1.68 -9.71
CA ASP A 96 -11.58 1.76 -8.34
C ASP A 96 -12.12 2.98 -7.63
N LYS A 97 -12.58 2.81 -6.38
CA LYS A 97 -13.02 3.93 -5.55
C LYS A 97 -11.83 4.78 -5.10
N GLU A 98 -10.78 4.10 -4.66
CA GLU A 98 -9.57 4.71 -4.15
C GLU A 98 -8.37 3.93 -4.70
N CYS A 99 -7.73 4.51 -5.72
CA CYS A 99 -6.46 4.04 -6.26
C CYS A 99 -5.55 5.24 -6.56
N SER A 100 -4.29 5.12 -6.17
CA SER A 100 -3.26 6.13 -6.44
C SER A 100 -1.95 5.47 -6.83
N VAL A 101 -1.35 5.96 -7.91
CA VAL A 101 0.01 5.59 -8.31
C VAL A 101 0.96 6.66 -7.81
N SER A 102 1.86 6.30 -6.91
CA SER A 102 2.99 7.11 -6.48
C SER A 102 4.23 6.75 -7.29
N TYR A 103 4.92 7.79 -7.72
CA TYR A 103 6.25 7.73 -8.31
C TYR A 103 7.25 8.30 -7.31
N CYS A 104 8.52 7.98 -7.48
CA CYS A 104 9.54 8.36 -6.53
C CYS A 104 9.78 9.87 -6.54
N ASP A 105 9.77 10.49 -5.36
CA ASP A 105 10.09 11.90 -5.18
C ASP A 105 11.46 12.04 -4.51
N GLU A 106 12.46 12.52 -5.25
CA GLU A 106 13.83 12.73 -4.77
C GLU A 106 13.92 13.61 -3.50
N THR A 107 12.92 14.46 -3.25
CA THR A 107 12.92 15.36 -2.08
C THR A 107 12.44 14.68 -0.79
N ILE A 108 11.65 13.61 -0.92
CA ILE A 108 11.03 12.87 0.19
C ILE A 108 11.71 11.52 0.37
N ASP A 109 11.91 10.80 -0.73
CA ASP A 109 12.36 9.41 -0.78
C ASP A 109 13.88 9.30 -0.96
N GLY A 110 14.54 10.35 -1.44
CA GLY A 110 16.01 10.44 -1.47
C GLY A 110 16.67 9.34 -2.31
N SER A 111 17.48 8.48 -1.68
CA SER A 111 18.38 7.54 -2.36
C SER A 111 17.71 6.29 -2.95
N ILE A 112 16.42 6.06 -2.69
CA ILE A 112 15.66 4.94 -3.28
C ILE A 112 15.01 5.31 -4.61
N CYS A 113 15.17 6.56 -5.06
CA CYS A 113 14.74 6.99 -6.39
C CYS A 113 15.82 6.73 -7.43
N LYS A 114 15.41 6.19 -8.58
CA LYS A 114 16.25 6.29 -9.76
C LYS A 114 16.24 7.73 -10.25
N ILE A 115 17.38 8.41 -10.09
CA ILE A 115 17.61 9.69 -10.73
C ILE A 115 17.67 9.41 -12.24
N THR A 116 16.71 9.91 -13.00
CA THR A 116 16.79 9.88 -14.46
C THR A 116 18.03 10.71 -14.85
N THR A 117 19.13 10.06 -15.21
CA THR A 117 20.33 10.69 -15.79
C THR A 117 19.99 11.16 -17.21
N ASN A 118 19.11 12.15 -17.33
CA ASN A 118 18.78 12.78 -18.61
C ASN A 118 19.16 14.27 -18.62
N ASN A 119 20.08 14.74 -17.77
CA ASN A 119 20.72 16.06 -17.90
C ASN A 119 21.98 16.29 -17.03
N LEU A 120 22.78 15.26 -16.71
CA LEU A 120 24.05 15.47 -15.98
C LEU A 120 25.27 14.66 -16.45
N ASP A 121 25.19 13.93 -17.56
CA ASP A 121 26.38 13.29 -18.17
C ASP A 121 27.09 14.18 -19.20
N ASP A 122 26.66 15.44 -19.39
CA ASP A 122 27.33 16.40 -20.31
C ASP A 122 28.16 17.49 -19.61
N LEU A 123 28.36 17.42 -18.28
CA LEU A 123 29.15 18.43 -17.56
C LEU A 123 30.06 17.85 -16.46
N GLN A 124 30.81 16.78 -16.74
CA GLN A 124 32.10 16.59 -16.05
C GLN A 124 33.05 15.60 -16.72
N ASP A 125 33.23 15.71 -18.04
CA ASP A 125 34.37 15.08 -18.73
C ASP A 125 35.13 16.12 -19.57
N ASP A 126 35.43 17.27 -18.96
CA ASP A 126 36.55 18.10 -19.40
C ASP A 126 37.08 18.88 -18.20
N ASN A 127 38.04 18.29 -17.49
CA ASN A 127 39.21 18.97 -16.93
C ASN A 127 40.10 17.95 -16.22
N THR A 128 40.69 17.05 -17.00
CA THR A 128 41.94 16.39 -16.60
C THR A 128 43.04 16.80 -17.59
N ASN A 129 43.98 17.61 -17.09
CA ASN A 129 45.35 17.82 -17.61
C ASN A 129 45.54 18.44 -19.01
N ILE A 130 45.83 19.75 -19.04
CA ILE A 130 47.09 20.31 -19.58
C ILE A 130 47.55 21.46 -18.67
#